data_AF-A0A0Q9KD41-F1
#
_entry.id   AF-A0A0Q9KD41-F1
#
_cell.length_a   1.000
_cell.length_b   1.000
_cell.length_c   1.000
_cell.angle_alpha   90.00
_cell.angle_beta   90.00
_cell.angle_gamma   90.00
#
_symmetry.space_group_name_H-M   'P 1'
#
loop_
_entity.id
_entity.type
_entity.pdbx_description
1 polymer ?
#
loop_
_entity_poly.entity_id
_entity_poly.type
_entity_poly.pdbx_seq_one_letter_code
_entity_poly.pdbx_strand_id
1 'polypeptide(L)' 'MDIRRTGTTAIAVMLALGVVALMTGVGIDGFFGGMLQGAGLALVLLGVYGLGMRHRSDRSASRGEEPEAWLPSRDDQR' A
#
# COMPACT_ATOMS: atom_id res chain seq x y z
N MET A 1 -2.26 -14.80 -12.42
CA MET A 1 -1.61 -14.24 -11.22
C MET A 1 -2.64 -13.38 -10.50
N ASP A 2 -2.91 -13.68 -9.23
CA ASP A 2 -4.00 -13.07 -8.48
C ASP A 2 -3.59 -11.69 -7.95
N ILE A 3 -4.16 -10.61 -8.50
CA ILE A 3 -3.77 -9.21 -8.23
C ILE A 3 -3.78 -8.86 -6.73
N ARG A 4 -4.72 -9.45 -5.97
CA ARG A 4 -4.79 -9.24 -4.52
C ARG A 4 -3.59 -9.85 -3.80
N ARG A 5 -3.10 -11.03 -4.22
CA ARG A 5 -1.88 -11.63 -3.66
C ARG A 5 -0.66 -10.76 -3.97
N THR A 6 -0.51 -10.35 -5.24
CA THR A 6 0.60 -9.51 -5.70
C THR A 6 0.68 -8.18 -4.94
N GLY A 7 -0.45 -7.54 -4.64
CA GLY A 7 -0.49 -6.30 -3.86
C GLY A 7 0.01 -6.49 -2.42
N THR A 8 -0.36 -7.60 -1.75
CA THR A 8 0.11 -7.90 -0.38
C THR A 8 1.60 -8.19 -0.36
N THR A 9 2.09 -8.96 -1.33
CA THR A 9 3.51 -9.27 -1.42
C THR A 9 4.33 -8.02 -1.69
N ALA A 10 3.85 -7.10 -2.54
CA ALA A 10 4.53 -5.83 -2.79
C ALA A 10 4.63 -4.97 -1.52
N ILE A 11 3.53 -4.84 -0.77
CA ILE A 11 3.51 -4.09 0.50
C ILE A 11 4.50 -4.71 1.51
N ALA A 12 4.46 -6.03 1.68
CA ALA A 12 5.35 -6.73 2.60
C ALA A 12 6.83 -6.56 2.22
N VAL A 13 7.16 -6.64 0.92
CA VAL A 13 8.51 -6.44 0.42
C VAL A 13 8.99 -5.01 0.67
N MET A 14 8.16 -3.99 0.42
CA MET A 14 8.54 -2.59 0.68
C MET A 14 8.81 -2.35 2.17
N LEU A 15 7.97 -2.89 3.06
CA LEU A 15 8.19 -2.80 4.49
C LEU A 15 9.50 -3.48 4.90
N ALA A 16 9.73 -4.70 4.44
CA ALA A 16 10.94 -5.47 4.76
C ALA A 16 12.20 -4.76 4.28
N LEU A 17 12.24 -4.31 3.02
CA LEU A 17 13.36 -3.56 2.46
C LEU A 17 13.58 -2.23 3.19
N GLY A 18 12.49 -1.54 3.56
CA GLY A 18 12.58 -0.30 4.31
C GLY A 18 13.21 -0.48 5.69
N VAL A 19 12.80 -1.51 6.43
CA VAL A 19 13.38 -1.85 7.74
C VAL A 19 14.85 -2.26 7.62
N VAL A 20 15.19 -3.08 6.62
CA VAL A 20 16.58 -3.49 6.37
C VAL A 20 17.45 -2.27 6.03
N ALA A 21 16.98 -1.36 5.19
CA ALA A 21 17.70 -0.15 4.83
C ALA A 21 17.92 0.77 6.05
N LEU A 22 16.89 0.93 6.91
CA LEU A 22 17.02 1.67 8.18
C LEU A 22 18.11 1.07 9.07
N MET A 23 18.05 -0.24 9.33
CA MET A 23 19.01 -0.94 10.19
C MET A 23 20.43 -0.88 9.63
N THR A 24 20.57 -1.07 8.32
CA THR A 24 21.87 -1.01 7.65
C THR A 24 22.44 0.40 7.70
N GLY A 25 21.60 1.42 7.53
CA GLY A 25 22.01 2.82 7.56
C GLY A 25 22.44 3.30 8.94
N VAL A 26 22.09 2.61 10.04
CA VAL A 26 22.60 2.93 11.39
C VAL A 26 24.08 2.59 11.52
N GLY A 27 24.56 1.57 10.80
CA GLY A 27 25.97 1.15 10.82
C GLY A 27 26.87 1.89 9.83
N ILE A 28 26.32 2.80 9.02
CA ILE A 28 27.05 3.56 8.01
C ILE A 28 27.03 5.03 8.42
N ASP A 29 28.20 5.61 8.65
CA ASP A 29 28.30 7.03 8.97
C ASP A 29 28.28 7.93 7.72
N GLY A 30 27.87 9.16 7.91
CA GLY A 30 27.88 10.19 6.88
C GLY A 30 26.68 10.15 5.92
N PHE A 31 26.85 10.77 4.75
CA PHE A 31 25.75 11.01 3.80
C PHE A 31 25.04 9.73 3.35
N PHE A 32 25.80 8.66 3.08
CA PHE A 32 25.24 7.40 2.61
C PHE A 32 24.38 6.69 3.68
N GLY A 33 24.79 6.76 4.95
CA GLY A 33 23.97 6.27 6.06
C GLY A 33 22.65 7.02 6.17
N GLY A 34 22.71 8.35 6.16
CA GLY A 34 21.51 9.20 6.18
C GLY A 34 20.60 8.98 4.98
N MET A 35 21.17 8.82 3.77
CA MET A 35 20.41 8.51 2.56
C MET A 35 19.70 7.16 2.65
N LEU A 36 20.39 6.12 3.13
CA LEU A 36 19.84 4.78 3.25
C LEU A 36 18.73 4.73 4.31
N GLN A 37 18.91 5.44 5.43
CA GLN A 37 17.87 5.61 6.44
C GLN A 37 16.66 6.37 5.89
N GLY A 38 16.87 7.46 5.15
CA GLY A 38 15.79 8.24 4.53
C GLY A 38 15.00 7.43 3.50
N ALA A 39 15.68 6.71 2.61
CA ALA A 39 15.06 5.80 1.66
C ALA A 39 14.30 4.67 2.37
N GLY A 40 14.89 4.11 3.43
CA GLY A 40 14.27 3.07 4.24
C GLY A 40 12.97 3.56 4.88
N LEU A 41 13.00 4.74 5.50
CA LEU A 41 11.82 5.38 6.09
C LEU A 41 10.72 5.63 5.05
N ALA A 42 11.08 6.14 3.87
CA ALA A 42 10.12 6.40 2.79
C ALA A 42 9.43 5.10 2.33
N LEU A 43 10.18 4.01 2.20
CA LEU A 43 9.62 2.69 1.85
C LEU A 43 8.69 2.14 2.93
N VAL A 44 9.03 2.31 4.20
CA VAL A 44 8.16 1.91 5.31
C VAL A 44 6.86 2.70 5.27
N LEU A 45 6.93 4.04 5.15
CA LEU A 45 5.75 4.89 5.10
C LEU A 45 4.84 4.55 3.91
N LEU A 46 5.43 4.31 2.74
CA LEU A 46 4.68 3.94 1.55
C LEU A 46 4.01 2.56 1.69
N GLY A 47 4.69 1.60 2.31
CA GLY A 47 4.12 0.30 2.65
C GLY A 47 2.95 0.40 3.64
N VAL A 48 3.11 1.18 4.71
CA VAL A 48 2.05 1.41 5.71
C VAL A 48 0.85 2.12 5.09
N TYR A 49 1.09 3.13 4.26
CA TYR A 49 0.03 3.85 3.56
C TYR A 49 -0.74 2.92 2.60
N GLY A 50 -0.03 2.10 1.83
CA GLY A 50 -0.64 1.09 0.96
C GLY A 50 -1.47 0.06 1.73
N LEU A 51 -0.99 -0.38 2.89
CA LEU A 51 -1.72 -1.28 3.80
C LEU A 51 -3.00 -0.62 4.31
N GLY A 52 -2.95 0.65 4.71
CA GLY A 52 -4.10 1.41 5.17
C GLY A 52 -5.17 1.62 4.10
N MET A 53 -4.76 1.98 2.88
CA MET A 53 -5.68 2.13 1.74
C MET A 53 -6.37 0.81 1.38
N ARG A 54 -5.62 -0.29 1.38
CA ARG A 54 -6.19 -1.61 1.13
C ARG A 54 -7.15 -2.05 2.23
N HIS A 55 -6.80 -1.82 3.49
CA HIS A 55 -7.69 -2.14 4.60
C HIS A 55 -8.98 -1.30 4.56
N ARG A 56 -8.93 -0.08 4.01
CA ARG A 56 -10.12 0.74 3.74
C ARG A 56 -10.97 0.16 2.61
N SER A 57 -10.37 -0.25 1.50
CA SER A 57 -11.10 -0.86 0.38
C SER A 57 -11.73 -2.21 0.75
N ASP A 58 -11.00 -3.05 1.48
CA ASP A 58 -11.49 -4.35 1.94
C ASP A 58 -12.64 -4.17 2.96
N ARG A 59 -12.61 -3.12 3.80
CA ARG A 59 -13.73 -2.75 4.69
C ARG A 59 -14.96 -2.23 3.98
N SER A 60 -14.79 -1.43 2.93
CA SER A 60 -15.91 -0.93 2.11
C SER A 60 -16.60 -2.10 1.39
N ALA A 61 -15.81 -3.01 0.79
CA ALA A 61 -16.34 -4.21 0.15
C ALA A 61 -17.06 -5.16 1.12
N SER A 62 -16.58 -5.31 2.35
CA SER A 62 -17.23 -6.18 3.36
C SER A 62 -18.44 -5.55 4.04
N ARG A 63 -18.63 -4.23 3.94
CA ARG A 63 -19.84 -3.54 4.40
C ARG A 63 -20.99 -3.55 3.39
N GLY A 64 -20.80 -4.15 2.21
CA GLY A 64 -21.83 -4.17 1.18
C GLY A 64 -22.14 -2.79 0.62
N GLU A 65 -21.19 -1.85 0.75
CA GLU A 65 -21.18 -0.63 -0.08
C GLU A 65 -20.87 -1.11 -1.49
N GLU A 66 -21.90 -1.58 -2.21
CA GLU A 66 -21.81 -1.71 -3.65
C GLU A 66 -21.32 -0.36 -4.17
N PRO A 67 -20.36 -0.33 -5.12
CA PRO A 67 -20.07 0.91 -5.81
C PRO A 67 -21.42 1.42 -6.28
N GLU A 68 -21.81 2.64 -5.89
CA GLU A 68 -22.99 3.31 -6.42
C GLU A 68 -22.80 3.39 -7.94
N ALA A 69 -23.15 2.30 -8.62
CA ALA A 69 -23.38 2.24 -10.03
C ALA A 69 -24.71 2.97 -10.19
N TRP A 70 -24.63 4.29 -10.09
CA TRP A 70 -25.64 5.19 -10.61
C TRP A 70 -25.62 5.04 -12.14
N LEU A 71 -26.11 3.91 -12.60
CA LEU A 71 -26.57 3.74 -13.97
C LEU A 71 -28.08 3.84 -13.84
N PRO A 72 -28.69 4.96 -14.29
CA PRO A 72 -30.12 5.05 -14.37
C PRO A 72 -30.60 3.87 -15.23
N SER A 73 -31.36 2.95 -14.65
CA SER A 73 -32.14 1.98 -15.40
C SER A 73 -33.15 2.77 -16.24
N ARG A 74 -32.70 3.22 -17.41
CA ARG A 74 -33.53 3.93 -18.39
C ARG A 74 -34.24 2.89 -19.25
N ASP A 75 -34.92 1.97 -18.57
CA ASP A 75 -35.87 1.02 -19.12
C ASP A 75 -37.29 1.57 -18.93
N ASP A 76 -37.52 2.80 -19.38
CA ASP A 76 -38.86 3.29 -19.69
C ASP A 76 -39.00 3.32 -21.23
N GLN A 77 -38.91 2.13 -21.84
CA GLN A 77 -39.53 1.88 -23.14
C GLN A 77 -40.94 1.36 -22.87
N ARG A 78 -41.90 2.28 -22.77
CA ARG A 78 -43.29 2.05 -23.15
C ARG A 78 -44.00 3.36 -23.46
#